data_AF-A0A3D1BFE9-F1
#
_entry.id   AF-A0A3D1BFE9-F1
#
_cell.length_a   1.000
_cell.length_b   1.000
_cell.length_c   1.000
_cell.angle_alpha   90.00
_cell.angle_beta   90.00
_cell.angle_gamma   90.00
#
_symmetry.space_group_name_H-M   'P 1'
#
loop_
_entity.id
_entity.type
_entity.pdbx_description
1 polymer ?
#
loop_
_entity_poly.entity_id
_entity_poly.type
_entity_poly.pdbx_seq_one_letter_code
_entity_poly.pdbx_strand_id
1 'polypeptide(L)'
;WKEVVREQKVTQRTRQIGFENHTTTDDHLMHIVGLAQDQNGEEYFVIKNSWGQDNPYGGRQYISMAYFDAKTIAVTMHQGALKSKKRK
;
A
#
# COMPACT_ATOMS: atom_id res chain seq x y z
N TRP A 1 15.39 8.56 3.18
CA TRP A 1 15.58 7.34 2.37
C TRP A 1 17.03 7.30 1.94
N LYS A 2 17.85 6.50 2.63
CA LYS A 2 19.29 6.38 2.29
C LYS A 2 19.56 5.28 1.26
N GLU A 3 18.60 4.36 1.08
CA GLU A 3 18.68 3.25 0.14
C GLU A 3 17.27 2.91 -0.36
N VAL A 4 17.15 2.61 -1.65
CA VAL A 4 15.90 2.14 -2.28
C VAL A 4 16.16 0.73 -2.78
N VAL A 5 15.40 -0.22 -2.27
CA VAL A 5 15.53 -1.64 -2.62
C VAL A 5 14.67 -1.93 -3.83
N ARG A 6 15.19 -2.69 -4.79
CA ARG A 6 14.40 -3.17 -5.93
C ARG A 6 13.38 -4.19 -5.44
N GLU A 7 12.10 -3.84 -5.52
CA GLU A 7 11.01 -4.73 -5.12
C GLU A 7 10.63 -5.75 -6.20
N GLN A 8 9.92 -6.79 -5.77
CA GLN A 8 9.42 -7.82 -6.69
C GLN A 8 8.31 -7.26 -7.57
N LYS A 9 8.30 -7.67 -8.84
CA LYS A 9 7.20 -7.38 -9.75
C LYS A 9 6.01 -8.28 -9.40
N VAL A 10 4.97 -7.68 -8.82
CA VAL A 10 3.74 -8.40 -8.44
C VAL A 10 2.89 -8.68 -9.67
N THR A 11 2.40 -9.91 -9.77
CA THR A 11 1.41 -10.33 -10.76
C THR A 11 0.15 -10.82 -10.06
N GLN A 12 -0.97 -10.90 -10.79
CA GLN A 12 -2.21 -11.48 -10.25
C GLN A 12 -1.99 -12.91 -9.73
N ARG A 13 -1.20 -13.73 -10.44
CA ARG A 13 -0.89 -15.11 -10.03
C ARG A 13 -0.09 -15.15 -8.73
N THR A 14 0.96 -14.36 -8.60
CA THR A 14 1.79 -14.34 -7.37
C THR A 14 1.00 -13.82 -6.17
N ARG A 15 0.11 -12.83 -6.39
CA ARG A 15 -0.80 -12.33 -5.36
C ARG A 15 -1.78 -13.40 -4.90
N GLN A 16 -2.40 -14.12 -5.84
CA GLN A 16 -3.34 -15.20 -5.55
C GLN A 16 -2.68 -16.34 -4.75
N ILE A 17 -1.48 -16.77 -5.16
CA ILE A 17 -0.70 -17.77 -4.42
C ILE A 17 -0.48 -17.34 -2.97
N GLY A 18 -0.12 -16.07 -2.75
CA GLY A 18 0.10 -15.54 -1.40
C GLY A 18 -1.15 -15.58 -0.51
N PHE A 19 -2.32 -15.35 -1.10
CA PHE A 19 -3.60 -15.47 -0.39
C PHE A 19 -3.95 -16.94 -0.10
N GLU A 20 -3.88 -17.81 -1.10
CA GLU A 20 -4.26 -19.24 -0.99
C GLU A 20 -3.34 -20.05 -0.07
N ASN A 21 -2.06 -19.70 0.01
CA ASN A 21 -1.11 -20.36 0.89
C ASN A 21 -1.02 -19.69 2.28
N HIS A 22 -1.89 -18.74 2.58
CA HIS A 22 -1.96 -18.00 3.84
C HIS A 22 -0.68 -17.23 4.21
N THR A 23 0.17 -16.88 3.25
CA THR A 23 1.28 -15.93 3.48
C THR A 23 0.84 -14.47 3.36
N THR A 24 -0.41 -14.24 2.92
CA THR A 24 -1.14 -12.99 3.00
C THR A 24 -2.51 -13.27 3.62
N THR A 25 -2.67 -12.90 4.88
CA THR A 25 -3.93 -12.97 5.64
C THR A 25 -4.41 -11.57 5.98
N ASP A 26 -5.63 -11.45 6.50
CA ASP A 26 -6.07 -10.20 7.10
C ASP A 26 -5.38 -10.03 8.46
N ASP A 27 -4.69 -8.92 8.64
CA ASP A 27 -3.83 -8.65 9.79
C ASP A 27 -4.16 -7.28 10.41
N HIS A 28 -4.46 -6.27 9.60
CA HIS A 28 -4.60 -4.91 10.08
C HIS A 28 -5.39 -3.99 9.15
N LEU A 29 -6.06 -2.99 9.74
CA LEU A 29 -6.75 -1.92 9.02
C LEU A 29 -6.03 -0.59 9.24
N MET A 30 -5.73 0.10 8.14
CA MET A 30 -5.12 1.43 8.15
C MET A 30 -5.79 2.36 7.14
N HIS A 31 -5.43 3.65 7.16
CA HIS A 31 -6.03 4.65 6.28
C HIS A 31 -4.97 5.27 5.35
N ILE A 32 -5.14 5.09 4.03
CA ILE A 32 -4.39 5.82 3.02
C ILE A 32 -4.82 7.29 3.04
N VAL A 33 -3.87 8.20 3.26
CA VAL A 33 -4.12 9.65 3.38
C VAL A 33 -3.41 10.49 2.32
N GLY A 34 -2.60 9.87 1.46
CA GLY A 34 -1.91 10.58 0.39
C GLY A 34 -0.93 9.72 -0.40
N LEU A 35 -0.21 10.38 -1.29
CA LEU A 35 0.89 9.82 -2.07
C LEU A 35 2.19 10.55 -1.69
N ALA A 36 3.29 9.82 -1.73
CA ALA A 36 4.64 10.36 -1.60
C ALA A 36 5.52 9.79 -2.72
N GLN A 37 6.63 10.47 -2.99
CA GLN A 37 7.67 10.00 -3.89
C GLN A 37 9.01 9.95 -3.15
N ASP A 38 9.81 8.94 -3.45
CA ASP A 38 11.20 8.91 -2.99
C ASP A 38 12.13 9.73 -3.89
N GLN A 39 13.43 9.73 -3.59
CA GLN A 39 14.44 10.47 -4.35
C GLN A 39 14.62 9.99 -5.80
N ASN A 40 14.13 8.81 -6.14
CA ASN A 40 14.18 8.23 -7.49
C ASN A 40 12.84 8.37 -8.22
N GLY A 41 11.83 8.98 -7.59
CA GLY A 41 10.50 9.17 -8.16
C GLY A 41 9.56 7.97 -8.01
N GLU A 42 9.93 6.95 -7.23
CA GLU A 42 9.04 5.81 -6.97
C GLU A 42 7.90 6.25 -6.05
N GLU A 43 6.68 5.80 -6.34
CA GLU A 43 5.49 6.22 -5.59
C GLU A 43 5.22 5.33 -4.37
N TYR A 44 4.72 5.95 -3.30
CA TYR A 44 4.33 5.29 -2.06
C TYR A 44 2.99 5.83 -1.59
N PHE A 45 2.15 4.96 -1.04
CA PHE A 45 1.01 5.41 -0.24
C PHE A 45 1.47 5.90 1.13
N VAL A 46 0.99 7.07 1.52
CA VAL A 46 1.13 7.57 2.89
C VAL A 46 -0.03 7.02 3.71
N ILE A 47 0.30 6.27 4.74
CA ILE A 47 -0.65 5.58 5.60
C ILE A 47 -0.68 6.26 6.97
N LYS A 48 -1.89 6.61 7.43
CA LYS A 48 -2.16 6.91 8.84
C LYS A 48 -2.42 5.59 9.57
N ASN A 49 -1.56 5.28 10.55
CA ASN A 49 -1.73 4.13 11.43
C ASN A 49 -2.31 4.56 12.80
N SER A 50 -2.62 3.61 13.66
CA SER A 50 -3.27 3.75 14.98
C SER A 50 -2.37 3.33 16.16
N TRP A 51 -1.07 3.18 15.95
CA TRP A 51 -0.09 2.77 16.98
C TRP A 51 0.61 3.95 17.70
N GLY A 52 -0.01 5.13 17.73
CA GLY A 52 0.62 6.34 18.29
C GLY A 52 1.53 7.07 17.29
N GLN A 53 2.34 8.01 17.79
CA GLN A 53 3.15 8.93 16.96
C GLN A 53 4.66 8.76 17.15
N ASP A 54 5.10 7.83 17.99
CA ASP A 54 6.50 7.72 18.42
C ASP A 54 7.44 7.12 17.36
N ASN A 55 6.92 6.81 16.16
CA ASN A 55 7.75 6.41 15.05
C ASN A 55 8.45 7.63 14.39
N PRO A 56 9.51 7.44 13.58
CA PRO A 56 10.24 8.54 12.94
C PRO A 56 9.42 9.43 11.99
N TYR A 57 8.17 9.08 11.69
CA TYR A 57 7.30 9.76 10.74
C TYR A 57 6.01 10.29 11.38
N GLY A 58 5.98 10.41 12.72
CA GLY A 58 4.84 10.96 13.45
C GLY A 58 3.58 10.11 13.33
N GLY A 59 3.72 8.78 13.43
CA GLY A 59 2.64 7.80 13.33
C GLY A 59 2.23 7.43 11.91
N ARG A 60 2.92 7.96 10.90
CA ARG A 60 2.70 7.62 9.50
C ARG A 60 3.58 6.47 9.06
N GLN A 61 3.12 5.73 8.07
CA GLN A 61 3.90 4.72 7.37
C GLN A 61 3.85 5.01 5.88
N TYR A 62 4.87 4.54 5.16
CA TYR A 62 4.98 4.70 3.71
C TYR A 62 5.03 3.29 3.13
N ILE A 63 4.04 2.97 2.31
CA ILE A 63 3.87 1.64 1.73
C ILE A 63 4.12 1.76 0.23
N SER A 64 5.05 0.97 -0.28
CA SER A 64 5.35 0.92 -1.70
C SER A 64 4.17 0.39 -2.52
N MET A 65 4.13 0.73 -3.80
CA MET A 65 3.11 0.19 -4.70
C MET A 65 3.19 -1.34 -4.81
N ALA A 66 4.41 -1.91 -4.84
CA ALA A 66 4.58 -3.36 -4.90
C ALA A 66 4.05 -4.07 -3.64
N TYR A 67 4.32 -3.54 -2.45
CA TYR A 67 3.77 -4.11 -1.22
C TYR A 67 2.24 -4.00 -1.19
N PHE A 68 1.70 -2.84 -1.58
CA PHE A 68 0.25 -2.63 -1.66
C PHE A 68 -0.42 -3.65 -2.60
N ASP A 69 0.13 -3.86 -3.79
CA ASP A 69 -0.40 -4.81 -4.78
C ASP A 69 -0.35 -6.26 -4.28
N ALA A 70 0.70 -6.63 -3.54
CA ALA A 70 0.87 -7.99 -3.04
C ALA A 70 0.01 -8.29 -1.80
N LYS A 71 -0.14 -7.31 -0.88
CA LYS A 71 -0.59 -7.57 0.49
C LYS A 71 -1.96 -7.00 0.85
N THR A 72 -2.52 -6.10 0.04
CA THR A 72 -3.85 -5.55 0.33
C THR A 72 -4.95 -6.60 0.11
N ILE A 73 -5.75 -6.87 1.14
CA ILE A 73 -6.91 -7.78 1.03
C ILE A 73 -8.10 -7.05 0.42
N ALA A 74 -8.48 -5.92 1.01
CA ALA A 74 -9.61 -5.12 0.58
C ALA A 74 -9.37 -3.64 0.88
N VAL A 75 -10.07 -2.77 0.14
CA VAL A 75 -10.15 -1.34 0.41
C VAL A 75 -11.61 -0.92 0.46
N THR A 76 -11.93 0.00 1.35
CA THR A 76 -13.23 0.67 1.37
C THR A 76 -13.04 2.11 0.92
N MET A 77 -13.98 2.60 0.12
CA MET A 77 -13.95 3.97 -0.36
C MET A 77 -15.36 4.45 -0.66
N HIS A 78 -15.56 5.77 -0.62
CA HIS A 78 -16.81 6.38 -1.04
C HIS A 78 -17.08 6.08 -2.52
N GLN A 79 -18.30 5.67 -2.88
CA GLN A 79 -18.66 5.27 -4.25
C GLN A 79 -18.37 6.37 -5.29
N GLY A 80 -18.45 7.64 -4.90
CA GLY A 80 -18.10 8.77 -5.75
C GLY A 80 -16.65 8.77 -6.24
N ALA A 81 -15.72 8.15 -5.49
CA ALA A 81 -14.31 8.03 -5.88
C ALA A 81 -14.13 7.17 -7.15
N LEU A 82 -15.02 6.19 -7.38
CA LEU A 82 -14.97 5.33 -8.57
C LEU A 82 -15.34 6.07 -9.86
N LYS A 83 -16.10 7.18 -9.75
CA LYS A 83 -16.62 7.92 -10.92
C LYS A 83 -15.54 8.73 -11.64
N SER A 84 -14.37 8.92 -11.03
CA SER A 84 -13.26 9.73 -11.56
C SER A 84 -12.55 9.11 -12.79
N LYS A 85 -12.67 7.80 -13.01
CA LYS A 85 -12.01 7.13 -14.15
C LYS A 85 -12.94 6.11 -14.83
N LYS A 86 -13.91 6.58 -15.62
CA LYS A 86 -14.25 5.82 -16.83
C LYS A 86 -13.11 6.00 -17.83
N ARG A 87 -12.06 5.18 -17.73
CA ARG A 87 -11.18 4.95 -18.89
C ARG A 87 -12.03 4.24 -19.93
N LYS A 88 -12.31 4.92 -21.05
CA LYS A 88 -12.76 4.26 -22.29
C LYS A 88 -11.67 3.31 -22.78
#